data_AF-A0A3S0J9T0-F1
#
_entry.id   AF-A0A3S0J9T0-F1
#
_cell.length_a   1.000
_cell.length_b   1.000
_cell.length_c   1.000
_cell.angle_alpha   90.00
_cell.angle_beta   90.00
_cell.angle_gamma   90.00
#
_symmetry.space_group_name_H-M   'P 1'
#
loop_
_entity.id
_entity.type
_entity.pdbx_description
1 polymer ?
#
loop_
_entity_poly.entity_id
_entity_poly.type
_entity_poly.pdbx_seq_one_letter_code
_entity_poly.pdbx_strand_id
1 'polypeptide(L)'
;MLSSIRQAAVADLFYPADPAELTTQVKQFLCATNKNSRELGVNPSDKPRPKALIVPHAGYIYSGAVAGRAFAQLLDDNKIETVVLLGPAHRVYLQGCALPEANTFATPLGKITIEQQDYEALSALDGVIISDQPHLDEHCLEVQLPFLQLCLERFSLLPIVVGECSPSVVADILELFSQRENTLIVVSSDLSHYHSYDEACRIDRQTCEQILNLSTQLSSLQACGCYALNGLNMYAKRHDLAIDQVCYLNSGDSAGDKSKVVGYASFALY
;
A
#
# COMPACT_ATOMS: atom_id res chain seq x y z
N MET A 1 20.84 -20.33 7.73
CA MET A 1 20.37 -20.02 6.37
C MET A 1 21.24 -18.91 5.82
N LEU A 2 21.67 -18.97 4.56
CA LEU A 2 22.27 -17.82 3.89
C LEU A 2 21.24 -16.68 3.89
N SER A 3 21.64 -15.46 4.21
CA SER A 3 20.76 -14.29 4.09
C SER A 3 20.41 -14.09 2.61
N SER A 4 19.12 -14.21 2.26
CA SER A 4 18.61 -13.86 0.93
C SER A 4 17.96 -12.47 1.02
N ILE A 5 18.45 -11.54 0.21
CA ILE A 5 18.04 -10.13 0.24
C ILE A 5 17.43 -9.76 -1.10
N ARG A 6 16.18 -9.30 -1.10
CA ARG A 6 15.55 -8.64 -2.23
C ARG A 6 16.06 -7.19 -2.31
N GLN A 7 16.87 -6.89 -3.32
CA GLN A 7 17.43 -5.55 -3.52
C GLN A 7 16.37 -4.57 -4.02
N ALA A 8 16.56 -3.26 -3.81
CA ALA A 8 15.74 -2.24 -4.46
C ALA A 8 15.85 -2.38 -5.99
N ALA A 9 14.72 -2.44 -6.68
CA ALA A 9 14.66 -2.64 -8.13
C ALA A 9 14.29 -1.35 -8.88
N VAL A 10 13.72 -0.36 -8.18
CA VAL A 10 13.20 0.87 -8.81
C VAL A 10 13.72 2.18 -8.20
N ALA A 11 14.78 2.12 -7.40
CA ALA A 11 15.54 3.32 -7.03
C ALA A 11 16.10 4.03 -8.29
N ASP A 12 16.09 5.37 -8.28
CA ASP A 12 16.28 6.29 -9.42
C ASP A 12 15.25 6.20 -10.57
N LEU A 13 14.29 5.28 -10.49
CA LEU A 13 13.19 5.18 -11.46
C LEU A 13 11.88 5.71 -10.89
N PHE A 14 11.53 5.30 -9.67
CA PHE A 14 10.29 5.67 -8.99
C PHE A 14 10.53 6.63 -7.83
N TYR A 15 11.73 6.62 -7.25
CA TYR A 15 12.15 7.47 -6.14
C TYR A 15 13.69 7.58 -6.12
N PRO A 16 14.30 8.60 -5.49
CA PRO A 16 15.75 8.79 -5.49
C PRO A 16 16.53 7.62 -4.85
N ALA A 17 17.64 7.22 -5.45
CA ALA A 17 18.56 6.24 -4.85
C ALA A 17 19.45 6.83 -3.76
N ASP A 18 19.68 8.16 -3.76
CA ASP A 18 20.41 8.82 -2.68
C ASP A 18 19.57 8.84 -1.40
N PRO A 19 20.08 8.31 -0.27
CA PRO A 19 19.31 8.19 0.96
C PRO A 19 18.94 9.54 1.58
N ALA A 20 19.75 10.59 1.42
CA ALA A 20 19.47 11.92 1.97
C ALA A 20 18.38 12.64 1.15
N GLU A 21 18.44 12.53 -0.17
CA GLU A 21 17.41 13.02 -1.08
C GLU A 21 16.08 12.30 -0.84
N LEU A 22 16.09 10.97 -0.80
CA LEU A 22 14.91 10.15 -0.53
C LEU A 22 14.27 10.50 0.82
N THR A 23 15.10 10.59 1.88
CA THR A 23 14.62 10.99 3.21
C THR A 23 13.94 12.35 3.18
N THR A 24 14.56 13.33 2.50
CA THR A 24 14.02 14.69 2.39
C THR A 24 12.69 14.69 1.64
N GLN A 25 12.62 14.00 0.51
CA GLN A 25 11.41 13.94 -0.32
C GLN A 25 10.25 13.26 0.41
N VAL A 26 10.47 12.12 1.07
CA VAL A 26 9.44 11.42 1.84
C VAL A 26 8.95 12.28 3.02
N LYS A 27 9.86 12.93 3.76
CA LYS A 27 9.48 13.85 4.85
C LYS A 27 8.63 15.02 4.36
N GLN A 28 8.89 15.55 3.16
CA GLN A 28 8.06 16.61 2.59
C GLN A 28 6.62 16.13 2.35
N PHE A 29 6.43 14.92 1.81
CA PHE A 29 5.10 14.34 1.62
C PHE A 29 4.38 14.08 2.94
N LEU A 30 5.08 13.54 3.95
CA LEU A 30 4.53 13.28 5.27
C LEU A 30 4.10 14.58 6.00
N CYS A 31 4.88 15.67 5.87
CA CYS A 31 4.59 16.94 6.53
C CYS A 31 3.52 17.79 5.83
N ALA A 32 3.24 17.56 4.54
CA ALA A 32 2.28 18.35 3.76
C ALA A 32 0.83 18.24 4.27
N THR A 33 0.54 17.26 5.13
CA THR A 33 -0.78 17.00 5.75
C THR A 33 -1.15 17.95 6.88
N ASN A 34 -0.16 18.53 7.56
CA ASN A 34 -0.35 19.25 8.83
C ASN A 34 -0.85 20.69 8.69
N LYS A 35 -1.08 21.19 7.48
CA LYS A 35 -1.55 22.56 7.28
C LYS A 35 -3.05 22.73 7.49
N ASN A 36 -3.88 21.75 7.13
CA ASN A 36 -5.34 21.88 7.21
C ASN A 36 -5.94 21.36 8.54
N SER A 37 -5.33 20.35 9.17
CA SER A 37 -5.80 19.78 10.45
C SER A 37 -5.58 20.72 11.64
N ARG A 38 -4.46 21.47 11.64
CA ARG A 38 -4.16 22.49 12.66
C ARG A 38 -5.10 23.71 12.59
N GLU A 39 -5.63 24.02 11.41
CA GLU A 39 -6.60 25.11 11.23
C GLU A 39 -8.02 24.74 11.71
N LEU A 40 -8.35 23.44 11.75
CA LEU A 40 -9.66 22.93 12.17
C LEU A 40 -9.75 22.55 13.66
N GLY A 41 -8.68 22.74 14.44
CA GLY A 41 -8.67 22.48 15.88
C GLY A 41 -8.86 21.00 16.27
N VAL A 42 -8.70 20.07 15.32
CA VAL A 42 -8.76 18.63 15.59
C VAL A 42 -7.37 18.19 16.03
N ASN A 43 -7.25 17.73 17.29
CA ASN A 43 -6.01 17.11 17.73
C ASN A 43 -5.79 15.80 16.97
N PRO A 44 -4.62 15.58 16.35
CA PRO A 44 -4.31 14.30 15.69
C PRO A 44 -4.46 13.09 16.61
N SER A 45 -4.32 13.28 17.92
CA SER A 45 -4.47 12.26 18.97
C SER A 45 -5.90 11.74 19.16
N ASP A 46 -6.92 12.43 18.61
CA ASP A 46 -8.33 12.07 18.83
C ASP A 46 -8.88 11.15 17.73
N LYS A 47 -8.12 10.92 16.65
CA LYS A 47 -8.51 9.94 15.62
C LYS A 47 -8.06 8.54 16.03
N PRO A 48 -8.93 7.52 15.89
CA PRO A 48 -8.48 6.14 16.06
C PRO A 48 -7.33 5.84 15.10
N ARG A 49 -6.41 4.99 15.52
CA ARG A 49 -5.31 4.55 14.66
C ARG A 49 -5.86 3.70 13.50
N PRO A 50 -5.46 3.94 12.24
CA PRO A 50 -5.88 3.07 11.14
C PRO A 50 -5.42 1.62 11.35
N LYS A 51 -6.34 0.65 11.21
CA LYS A 51 -6.03 -0.78 11.09
C LYS A 51 -5.48 -1.12 9.71
N ALA A 52 -5.95 -0.41 8.67
CA ALA A 52 -5.46 -0.58 7.31
C ALA A 52 -5.34 0.75 6.55
N LEU A 53 -4.41 0.80 5.60
CA LEU A 53 -4.26 1.88 4.63
C LEU A 53 -4.37 1.34 3.21
N ILE A 54 -4.98 2.13 2.32
CA ILE A 54 -4.90 1.93 0.87
C ILE A 54 -4.07 3.08 0.30
N VAL A 55 -3.03 2.78 -0.48
CA VAL A 55 -2.07 3.77 -0.99
C VAL A 55 -1.68 3.53 -2.45
N PRO A 56 -1.41 4.58 -3.24
CA PRO A 56 -0.95 4.45 -4.62
C PRO A 56 0.53 4.09 -4.71
N HIS A 57 0.98 3.63 -5.88
CA HIS A 57 2.35 3.14 -6.10
C HIS A 57 3.05 3.61 -7.39
N ALA A 58 2.51 4.61 -8.09
CA ALA A 58 3.28 5.29 -9.13
C ALA A 58 4.57 5.94 -8.57
N GLY A 59 5.43 6.44 -9.46
CA GLY A 59 6.62 7.19 -9.07
C GLY A 59 6.28 8.38 -8.18
N TYR A 60 7.17 8.71 -7.24
CA TYR A 60 6.95 9.69 -6.17
C TYR A 60 6.57 11.08 -6.69
N ILE A 61 7.09 11.45 -7.87
CA ILE A 61 6.73 12.71 -8.53
C ILE A 61 5.24 12.82 -8.86
N TYR A 62 4.54 11.69 -9.01
CA TYR A 62 3.13 11.62 -9.37
C TYR A 62 2.23 11.35 -8.16
N SER A 63 2.52 10.29 -7.39
CA SER A 63 1.62 9.77 -6.36
C SER A 63 2.15 9.94 -4.93
N GLY A 64 3.41 10.35 -4.76
CA GLY A 64 4.08 10.43 -3.45
C GLY A 64 3.35 11.33 -2.45
N ALA A 65 2.75 12.43 -2.93
CA ALA A 65 1.93 13.29 -2.10
C ALA A 65 0.67 12.57 -1.58
N VAL A 66 -0.01 11.76 -2.39
CA VAL A 66 -1.23 11.02 -2.02
C VAL A 66 -0.90 9.90 -1.02
N ALA A 67 0.17 9.15 -1.26
CA ALA A 67 0.68 8.12 -0.34
C ALA A 67 1.12 8.74 0.99
N GLY A 68 1.88 9.83 0.95
CA GLY A 68 2.35 10.53 2.14
C GLY A 68 1.21 11.03 3.04
N ARG A 69 0.05 11.40 2.48
CA ARG A 69 -1.11 11.76 3.30
C ARG A 69 -1.67 10.60 4.10
N ALA A 70 -1.65 9.38 3.55
CA ALA A 70 -2.11 8.20 4.24
C ALA A 70 -1.14 7.82 5.36
N PHE A 71 0.16 7.73 5.04
CA PHE A 71 1.21 7.36 5.99
C PHE A 71 1.40 8.39 7.11
N ALA A 72 1.12 9.68 6.86
CA ALA A 72 1.17 10.70 7.91
C ALA A 72 0.23 10.42 9.09
N GLN A 73 -0.81 9.59 8.90
CA GLN A 73 -1.71 9.16 9.99
C GLN A 73 -1.05 8.20 10.98
N LEU A 74 0.14 7.67 10.63
CA LEU A 74 0.93 6.78 11.48
C LEU A 74 2.05 7.53 12.23
N LEU A 75 2.23 8.84 11.97
CA LEU A 75 3.23 9.62 12.67
C LEU A 75 2.93 9.59 14.18
N ASP A 76 3.99 9.43 14.97
CA ASP A 76 3.95 9.30 16.43
C ASP A 76 3.29 8.00 16.96
N ASP A 77 2.94 7.04 16.08
CA ASP A 77 2.50 5.71 16.49
C ASP A 77 3.65 4.70 16.58
N ASN A 78 4.13 4.52 17.81
CA ASN A 78 5.22 3.59 18.11
C ASN A 78 4.75 2.17 18.45
N LYS A 79 3.48 1.81 18.20
CA LYS A 79 2.93 0.49 18.56
C LYS A 79 2.88 -0.51 17.41
N ILE A 80 3.11 -0.06 16.16
CA ILE A 80 3.10 -0.95 15.00
C ILE A 80 4.44 -1.69 14.93
N GLU A 81 4.39 -3.01 15.00
CA GLU A 81 5.56 -3.89 14.98
C GLU A 81 5.57 -4.80 13.73
N THR A 82 4.41 -5.00 13.11
CA THR A 82 4.26 -5.84 11.91
C THR A 82 3.49 -5.09 10.83
N VAL A 83 4.00 -5.08 9.61
CA VAL A 83 3.32 -4.52 8.44
C VAL A 83 3.01 -5.63 7.44
N VAL A 84 1.73 -5.89 7.21
CA VAL A 84 1.26 -6.76 6.13
C VAL A 84 1.02 -5.90 4.90
N LEU A 85 1.88 -6.03 3.90
CA LEU A 85 1.90 -5.17 2.72
C LEU A 85 1.50 -5.98 1.49
N LEU A 86 0.34 -5.67 0.91
CA LEU A 86 -0.21 -6.35 -0.25
C LEU A 86 -0.22 -5.43 -1.46
N GLY A 87 0.04 -5.97 -2.65
CA GLY A 87 0.02 -5.21 -3.90
C GLY A 87 -0.02 -6.12 -5.12
N PRO A 88 -0.44 -5.60 -6.28
CA PRO A 88 -0.68 -6.41 -7.47
C PRO A 88 0.61 -6.95 -8.11
N ALA A 89 0.49 -8.08 -8.82
CA ALA A 89 1.51 -8.59 -9.72
C ALA A 89 1.43 -7.89 -11.10
N HIS A 90 2.40 -7.03 -11.43
CA HIS A 90 2.51 -6.36 -12.74
C HIS A 90 3.46 -7.07 -13.70
N ARG A 91 4.49 -7.73 -13.16
CA ARG A 91 5.62 -8.24 -13.95
C ARG A 91 5.41 -9.66 -14.46
N VAL A 92 4.72 -10.48 -13.69
CA VAL A 92 4.47 -11.89 -13.99
C VAL A 92 3.01 -12.20 -13.74
N TYR A 93 2.45 -13.12 -14.55
CA TYR A 93 1.15 -13.69 -14.20
C TYR A 93 1.29 -14.48 -12.91
N LEU A 94 0.37 -14.26 -11.98
CA LEU A 94 0.29 -14.96 -10.71
C LEU A 94 -1.17 -15.36 -10.47
N GLN A 95 -1.38 -16.63 -10.14
CA GLN A 95 -2.64 -17.12 -9.58
C GLN A 95 -2.48 -17.19 -8.06
N GLY A 96 -3.39 -16.57 -7.31
CA GLY A 96 -3.28 -16.52 -5.84
C GLY A 96 -2.35 -15.42 -5.36
N CYS A 97 -1.66 -15.67 -4.25
CA CYS A 97 -0.73 -14.76 -3.58
C CYS A 97 0.66 -15.38 -3.46
N ALA A 98 1.71 -14.55 -3.43
CA ALA A 98 3.08 -15.01 -3.29
C ALA A 98 3.81 -14.32 -2.13
N LEU A 99 4.42 -15.11 -1.25
CA LEU A 99 5.42 -14.69 -0.27
C LEU A 99 6.83 -14.81 -0.86
N PRO A 100 7.79 -13.94 -0.48
CA PRO A 100 9.16 -14.03 -0.97
C PRO A 100 9.94 -15.14 -0.25
N GLU A 101 10.86 -15.81 -0.94
CA GLU A 101 11.88 -16.67 -0.29
C GLU A 101 12.94 -15.82 0.43
N ALA A 102 13.15 -14.58 -0.03
CA ALA A 102 14.00 -13.61 0.64
C ALA A 102 13.57 -13.33 2.08
N ASN A 103 14.54 -13.20 2.99
CA ASN A 103 14.30 -12.91 4.40
C ASN A 103 14.48 -11.43 4.75
N THR A 104 14.90 -10.63 3.79
CA THR A 104 15.15 -9.20 3.96
C THR A 104 14.82 -8.46 2.67
N PHE A 105 14.20 -7.28 2.77
CA PHE A 105 14.09 -6.32 1.67
C PHE A 105 15.05 -5.16 1.94
N ALA A 106 15.75 -4.69 0.91
CA ALA A 106 16.65 -3.54 1.00
C ALA A 106 16.06 -2.33 0.27
N THR A 107 16.19 -1.16 0.88
CA THR A 107 15.93 0.16 0.29
C THR A 107 17.19 1.02 0.45
N PRO A 108 17.27 2.20 -0.17
CA PRO A 108 18.34 3.15 0.14
C PRO A 108 18.39 3.57 1.62
N LEU A 109 17.26 3.52 2.35
CA LEU A 109 17.19 3.89 3.77
C LEU A 109 17.61 2.76 4.72
N GLY A 110 17.81 1.54 4.20
CA GLY A 110 18.27 0.40 4.98
C GLY A 110 17.48 -0.87 4.70
N LYS A 111 17.72 -1.87 5.55
CA LYS A 111 17.14 -3.22 5.43
C LYS A 111 15.90 -3.35 6.30
N ILE A 112 14.92 -4.11 5.82
CA ILE A 112 13.69 -4.47 6.52
C ILE A 112 13.60 -5.99 6.56
N THR A 113 13.46 -6.54 7.76
CA THR A 113 13.38 -7.99 7.97
C THR A 113 11.98 -8.51 7.62
N ILE A 114 11.91 -9.66 6.97
CA ILE A 114 10.64 -10.36 6.74
C ILE A 114 10.20 -11.07 8.02
N GLU A 115 8.95 -10.85 8.44
CA GLU A 115 8.35 -11.52 9.60
C GLU A 115 8.33 -13.03 9.37
N GLN A 116 8.85 -13.79 10.34
CA GLN A 116 8.99 -15.23 10.25
C GLN A 116 7.93 -15.96 11.06
N GLN A 117 7.39 -15.34 12.12
CA GLN A 117 6.45 -16.00 13.02
C GLN A 117 5.17 -16.43 12.30
N ASP A 118 4.67 -15.60 11.40
CA ASP A 118 3.42 -15.86 10.66
C ASP A 118 3.65 -16.51 9.29
N TYR A 119 4.91 -16.65 8.88
CA TYR A 119 5.28 -17.08 7.52
C TYR A 119 4.83 -18.52 7.24
N GLU A 120 5.00 -19.43 8.21
CA GLU A 120 4.54 -20.82 8.08
C GLU A 120 3.01 -20.92 8.02
N ALA A 121 2.29 -20.15 8.85
CA ALA A 121 0.84 -20.14 8.85
C ALA A 121 0.27 -19.59 7.52
N LEU A 122 0.88 -18.52 6.99
CA LEU A 122 0.48 -17.93 5.71
C LEU A 122 0.77 -18.86 4.53
N SER A 123 1.95 -19.47 4.48
CA SER A 123 2.33 -20.38 3.39
C SER A 123 1.53 -21.69 3.37
N ALA A 124 0.84 -22.02 4.46
CA ALA A 124 -0.09 -23.14 4.53
C ALA A 124 -1.50 -22.82 4.03
N LEU A 125 -1.83 -21.54 3.78
CA LEU A 125 -3.14 -21.14 3.26
C LEU A 125 -3.30 -21.53 1.79
N ASP A 126 -4.50 -22.00 1.44
CA ASP A 126 -4.84 -22.28 0.05
C ASP A 126 -4.73 -21.02 -0.81
N GLY A 127 -4.04 -21.14 -1.94
CA GLY A 127 -3.79 -20.02 -2.86
C GLY A 127 -2.61 -19.13 -2.47
N VAL A 128 -1.79 -19.52 -1.50
CA VAL A 128 -0.50 -18.86 -1.19
C VAL A 128 0.66 -19.74 -1.64
N ILE A 129 1.59 -19.16 -2.40
CA ILE A 129 2.85 -19.80 -2.79
C ILE A 129 4.05 -19.06 -2.19
N ILE A 130 5.19 -19.76 -2.11
CA ILE A 130 6.48 -19.14 -1.80
C ILE A 130 7.27 -19.05 -3.11
N SER A 131 7.64 -17.84 -3.52
CA SER A 131 8.45 -17.60 -4.71
C SER A 131 9.03 -16.19 -4.71
N ASP A 132 10.34 -16.06 -4.99
CA ASP A 132 10.95 -14.74 -5.21
C ASP A 132 10.53 -14.11 -6.55
N GLN A 133 10.15 -14.91 -7.54
CA GLN A 133 9.95 -14.42 -8.93
C GLN A 133 8.93 -13.27 -9.04
N PRO A 134 7.75 -13.31 -8.38
CA PRO A 134 6.81 -12.20 -8.39
C PRO A 134 7.31 -10.94 -7.67
N HIS A 135 8.34 -11.03 -6.82
CA HIS A 135 8.88 -9.93 -6.02
C HIS A 135 10.10 -9.24 -6.63
N LEU A 136 10.84 -9.93 -7.52
CA LEU A 136 12.14 -9.48 -8.03
C LEU A 136 12.10 -8.06 -8.61
N ASP A 137 11.21 -7.83 -9.59
CA ASP A 137 11.10 -6.57 -10.33
C ASP A 137 9.79 -5.81 -10.02
N GLU A 138 9.06 -6.26 -9.00
CA GLU A 138 7.79 -5.66 -8.61
C GLU A 138 8.01 -4.41 -7.77
N HIS A 139 7.34 -3.33 -8.15
CA HIS A 139 7.54 -2.00 -7.60
C HIS A 139 6.45 -1.63 -6.59
N CYS A 140 5.25 -2.22 -6.72
CA CYS A 140 4.07 -1.80 -5.98
C CYS A 140 4.23 -1.90 -4.45
N LEU A 141 5.04 -2.86 -3.98
CA LEU A 141 5.40 -3.02 -2.57
C LEU A 141 6.60 -2.12 -2.21
N GLU A 142 7.64 -2.13 -3.05
CA GLU A 142 8.91 -1.44 -2.79
C GLU A 142 8.72 0.06 -2.53
N VAL A 143 7.91 0.73 -3.35
CA VAL A 143 7.70 2.18 -3.25
C VAL A 143 7.01 2.62 -1.96
N GLN A 144 6.41 1.69 -1.20
CA GLN A 144 5.81 1.98 0.10
C GLN A 144 6.83 1.93 1.25
N LEU A 145 7.94 1.21 1.05
CA LEU A 145 8.91 0.92 2.11
C LEU A 145 9.60 2.17 2.67
N PRO A 146 10.02 3.17 1.86
CA PRO A 146 10.61 4.39 2.40
C PRO A 146 9.65 5.19 3.28
N PHE A 147 8.34 5.21 2.97
CA PHE A 147 7.34 5.83 3.84
C PHE A 147 7.25 5.12 5.19
N LEU A 148 7.15 3.79 5.17
CA LEU A 148 7.10 2.98 6.39
C LEU A 148 8.35 3.16 7.26
N GLN A 149 9.54 3.17 6.66
CA GLN A 149 10.81 3.38 7.38
C GLN A 149 10.96 4.77 8.03
N LEU A 150 10.22 5.78 7.55
CA LEU A 150 10.22 7.10 8.16
C LEU A 150 9.04 7.35 9.11
N CYS A 151 7.99 6.52 9.05
CA CYS A 151 6.84 6.62 9.95
C CYS A 151 6.99 5.71 11.17
N LEU A 152 7.68 4.58 11.03
CA LEU A 152 7.77 3.54 12.06
C LEU A 152 9.22 3.40 12.54
N GLU A 153 9.43 3.30 13.86
CA GLU A 153 10.76 3.14 14.44
C GLU A 153 11.40 1.79 14.07
N ARG A 154 10.65 0.70 14.26
CA ARG A 154 11.09 -0.67 13.94
C ARG A 154 9.88 -1.54 13.65
N PHE A 155 9.92 -2.27 12.53
CA PHE A 155 8.88 -3.22 12.16
C PHE A 155 9.45 -4.41 11.39
N SER A 156 8.71 -5.53 11.40
CA SER A 156 8.86 -6.65 10.49
C SER A 156 7.85 -6.53 9.33
N LEU A 157 8.24 -6.99 8.15
CA LEU A 157 7.43 -6.90 6.93
C LEU A 157 6.88 -8.27 6.52
N LEU A 158 5.62 -8.32 6.10
CA LEU A 158 5.01 -9.43 5.36
C LEU A 158 4.58 -8.91 3.99
N PRO A 159 5.48 -8.93 2.99
CA PRO A 159 5.18 -8.47 1.64
C PRO A 159 4.50 -9.60 0.87
N ILE A 160 3.34 -9.31 0.29
CA ILE A 160 2.51 -10.27 -0.41
C ILE A 160 2.20 -9.70 -1.79
N VAL A 161 2.72 -10.34 -2.83
CA VAL A 161 2.30 -10.03 -4.21
C VAL A 161 1.00 -10.77 -4.47
N VAL A 162 -0.03 -10.05 -4.89
CA VAL A 162 -1.39 -10.55 -5.09
C VAL A 162 -1.68 -10.61 -6.59
N GLY A 163 -1.89 -11.82 -7.08
CA GLY A 163 -2.34 -12.11 -8.44
C GLY A 163 -3.85 -12.31 -8.52
N GLU A 164 -4.28 -12.98 -9.57
CA GLU A 164 -5.69 -13.31 -9.78
C GLU A 164 -6.18 -14.30 -8.73
N CYS A 165 -7.18 -13.90 -7.94
CA CYS A 165 -7.77 -14.73 -6.89
C CYS A 165 -9.18 -14.26 -6.49
N SER A 166 -9.92 -15.12 -5.79
CA SER A 166 -11.17 -14.71 -5.15
C SER A 166 -10.88 -13.80 -3.96
N PRO A 167 -11.80 -12.89 -3.59
CA PRO A 167 -11.62 -12.02 -2.43
C PRO A 167 -11.36 -12.78 -1.11
N SER A 168 -11.86 -14.01 -1.00
CA SER A 168 -11.67 -14.86 0.18
C SER A 168 -10.21 -15.18 0.44
N VAL A 169 -9.37 -15.42 -0.58
CA VAL A 169 -7.95 -15.76 -0.39
C VAL A 169 -7.23 -14.66 0.39
N VAL A 170 -7.41 -13.40 -0.04
CA VAL A 170 -6.81 -12.25 0.63
C VAL A 170 -7.48 -12.00 1.99
N ALA A 171 -8.81 -12.16 2.10
CA ALA A 171 -9.49 -11.98 3.38
C ALA A 171 -8.97 -12.99 4.44
N ASP A 172 -8.78 -14.25 4.07
CA ASP A 172 -8.33 -15.32 4.97
C ASP A 172 -6.87 -15.12 5.39
N ILE A 173 -6.01 -14.56 4.52
CA ILE A 173 -4.68 -14.04 4.90
C ILE A 173 -4.80 -12.97 5.99
N LEU A 174 -5.70 -11.99 5.82
CA LEU A 174 -5.87 -10.89 6.77
C LEU A 174 -6.49 -11.33 8.10
N GLU A 175 -7.31 -12.39 8.11
CA GLU A 175 -7.92 -12.94 9.34
C GLU A 175 -6.87 -13.37 10.38
N LEU A 176 -5.70 -13.84 9.94
CA LEU A 176 -4.58 -14.20 10.83
C LEU A 176 -4.10 -13.03 11.71
N PHE A 177 -4.37 -11.79 11.27
CA PHE A 177 -3.93 -10.57 11.95
C PHE A 177 -5.10 -9.77 12.57
N SER A 178 -6.32 -10.30 12.53
CA SER A 178 -7.52 -9.58 12.98
C SER A 178 -7.41 -9.09 14.43
N GLN A 179 -7.00 -9.97 15.33
CA GLN A 179 -6.86 -9.70 16.76
C GLN A 179 -5.53 -9.02 17.15
N ARG A 180 -4.63 -8.77 16.19
CA ARG A 180 -3.32 -8.18 16.48
C ARG A 180 -3.38 -6.66 16.43
N GLU A 181 -3.28 -6.04 17.61
CA GLU A 181 -3.24 -4.58 17.71
C GLU A 181 -1.92 -3.99 17.20
N ASN A 182 -0.81 -4.71 17.18
CA ASN A 182 0.48 -4.20 16.69
C ASN A 182 0.69 -4.40 15.17
N THR A 183 -0.37 -4.74 14.42
CA THR A 183 -0.29 -5.00 12.98
C THR A 183 -0.99 -3.92 12.17
N LEU A 184 -0.27 -3.38 11.19
CA LEU A 184 -0.80 -2.51 10.13
C LEU A 184 -0.97 -3.30 8.84
N ILE A 185 -2.12 -3.17 8.20
CA ILE A 185 -2.35 -3.67 6.84
C ILE A 185 -2.16 -2.52 5.85
N VAL A 186 -1.40 -2.72 4.78
CA VAL A 186 -1.24 -1.75 3.69
C VAL A 186 -1.57 -2.43 2.37
N VAL A 187 -2.53 -1.89 1.63
CA VAL A 187 -2.88 -2.35 0.29
C VAL A 187 -2.46 -1.29 -0.73
N SER A 188 -1.63 -1.71 -1.68
CA SER A 188 -1.03 -0.87 -2.69
C SER A 188 -1.84 -0.94 -3.99
N SER A 189 -2.43 0.18 -4.43
CA SER A 189 -3.18 0.27 -5.69
C SER A 189 -3.26 1.69 -6.24
N ASP A 190 -2.97 1.84 -7.53
CA ASP A 190 -3.43 2.97 -8.34
C ASP A 190 -4.86 2.70 -8.86
N LEU A 191 -5.54 3.74 -9.37
CA LEU A 191 -6.90 3.67 -9.93
C LEU A 191 -6.88 3.49 -11.46
N SER A 192 -7.71 4.24 -12.20
CA SER A 192 -7.81 4.09 -13.66
C SER A 192 -6.53 4.54 -14.36
N HIS A 193 -6.26 3.97 -15.54
CA HIS A 193 -5.02 4.21 -16.30
C HIS A 193 -5.31 4.67 -17.73
N TYR A 194 -4.56 5.68 -18.19
CA TYR A 194 -4.49 6.13 -19.59
C TYR A 194 -5.79 6.66 -20.21
N HIS A 195 -6.70 7.16 -19.37
CA HIS A 195 -7.89 7.88 -19.82
C HIS A 195 -7.61 9.39 -19.93
N SER A 196 -8.46 10.10 -20.68
CA SER A 196 -8.48 11.57 -20.63
C SER A 196 -8.82 12.06 -19.21
N TYR A 197 -8.37 13.26 -18.84
CA TYR A 197 -8.55 13.78 -17.48
C TYR A 197 -9.99 13.70 -16.96
N ASP A 198 -10.97 14.15 -17.75
CA ASP A 198 -12.39 14.16 -17.34
C ASP A 198 -12.97 12.75 -17.22
N GLU A 199 -12.55 11.85 -18.10
CA GLU A 199 -12.98 10.46 -18.08
C GLU A 199 -12.38 9.71 -16.88
N ALA A 200 -11.08 9.90 -16.61
CA ALA A 200 -10.41 9.38 -15.42
C ALA A 200 -11.10 9.89 -14.16
N CYS A 201 -11.35 11.20 -14.04
CA CYS A 201 -12.07 11.78 -12.90
C CYS A 201 -13.43 11.12 -12.66
N ARG A 202 -14.18 10.79 -13.73
CA ARG A 202 -15.48 10.14 -13.63
C ARG A 202 -15.34 8.68 -13.17
N ILE A 203 -14.44 7.92 -13.79
CA ILE A 203 -14.20 6.51 -13.44
C ILE A 203 -13.68 6.40 -12.01
N ASP A 204 -12.67 7.19 -11.67
CA ASP A 204 -12.04 7.18 -10.36
C ASP A 204 -13.04 7.54 -9.25
N ARG A 205 -13.91 8.54 -9.45
CA ARG A 205 -14.96 8.87 -8.47
C ARG A 205 -15.86 7.67 -8.19
N GLN A 206 -16.30 6.98 -9.24
CA GLN A 206 -17.14 5.78 -9.09
C GLN A 206 -16.37 4.65 -8.39
N THR A 207 -15.09 4.47 -8.70
CA THR A 207 -14.23 3.48 -8.04
C THR A 207 -14.02 3.82 -6.56
N CYS A 208 -13.77 5.09 -6.22
CA CYS A 208 -13.66 5.55 -4.83
C CYS A 208 -14.95 5.32 -4.06
N GLU A 209 -16.12 5.63 -4.64
CA GLU A 209 -17.42 5.33 -4.03
C GLU A 209 -17.60 3.83 -3.79
N GLN A 210 -17.17 2.97 -4.72
CA GLN A 210 -17.22 1.52 -4.53
C GLN A 210 -16.28 1.04 -3.42
N ILE A 211 -15.08 1.62 -3.29
CA ILE A 211 -14.15 1.33 -2.20
C ILE A 211 -14.76 1.76 -0.85
N LEU A 212 -15.33 2.96 -0.76
CA LEU A 212 -16.01 3.46 0.44
C LEU A 212 -17.21 2.60 0.85
N ASN A 213 -17.90 2.00 -0.11
CA ASN A 213 -18.98 1.03 0.13
C ASN A 213 -18.48 -0.42 0.32
N LEU A 214 -17.16 -0.60 0.47
CA LEU A 214 -16.48 -1.89 0.66
C LEU A 214 -16.89 -2.93 -0.40
N SER A 215 -17.01 -2.51 -1.67
CA SER A 215 -17.31 -3.40 -2.80
C SER A 215 -16.22 -4.47 -2.96
N THR A 216 -16.62 -5.72 -3.19
CA THR A 216 -15.69 -6.84 -3.42
C THR A 216 -15.64 -7.27 -4.89
N GLN A 217 -16.06 -6.38 -5.80
CA GLN A 217 -16.21 -6.64 -7.23
C GLN A 217 -15.45 -5.62 -8.09
N LEU A 218 -14.45 -4.96 -7.53
CA LEU A 218 -13.57 -4.06 -8.29
C LEU A 218 -12.84 -4.86 -9.37
N SER A 219 -12.71 -4.27 -10.56
CA SER A 219 -12.01 -4.88 -11.69
C SER A 219 -10.62 -4.26 -11.91
N SER A 220 -9.76 -4.97 -12.64
CA SER A 220 -8.41 -4.48 -13.00
C SER A 220 -8.42 -3.21 -13.86
N LEU A 221 -9.55 -2.90 -14.52
CA LEU A 221 -9.72 -1.64 -15.27
C LEU A 221 -9.94 -0.44 -14.35
N GLN A 222 -10.42 -0.67 -13.13
CA GLN A 222 -10.73 0.39 -12.17
C GLN A 222 -9.57 0.66 -11.22
N ALA A 223 -8.86 -0.39 -10.82
CA ALA A 223 -7.74 -0.32 -9.89
C ALA A 223 -6.80 -1.50 -10.15
N CYS A 224 -5.49 -1.25 -10.28
CA CYS A 224 -4.52 -2.31 -10.56
C CYS A 224 -4.43 -3.34 -9.43
N GLY A 225 -4.61 -2.91 -8.17
CA GLY A 225 -4.64 -3.74 -6.97
C GLY A 225 -6.02 -4.35 -6.65
N CYS A 226 -6.92 -4.48 -7.63
CA CYS A 226 -8.32 -4.87 -7.40
C CYS A 226 -8.50 -6.16 -6.58
N TYR A 227 -7.66 -7.18 -6.76
CA TYR A 227 -7.77 -8.43 -6.00
C TYR A 227 -7.46 -8.23 -4.51
N ALA A 228 -6.41 -7.48 -4.19
CA ALA A 228 -6.08 -7.12 -2.82
C ALA A 228 -7.15 -6.21 -2.19
N LEU A 229 -7.65 -5.23 -2.95
CA LEU A 229 -8.74 -4.35 -2.51
C LEU A 229 -10.02 -5.11 -2.22
N ASN A 230 -10.42 -6.03 -3.09
CA ASN A 230 -11.63 -6.82 -2.91
C ASN A 230 -11.55 -7.70 -1.66
N GLY A 231 -10.38 -8.29 -1.38
CA GLY A 231 -10.14 -9.05 -0.15
C GLY A 231 -10.11 -8.19 1.10
N LEU A 232 -9.44 -7.04 1.06
CA LEU A 232 -9.47 -6.05 2.15
C LEU A 232 -10.90 -5.61 2.44
N ASN A 233 -11.70 -5.33 1.42
CA ASN A 233 -13.09 -4.90 1.58
C ASN A 233 -13.97 -6.01 2.16
N MET A 234 -13.72 -7.27 1.80
CA MET A 234 -14.38 -8.43 2.41
C MET A 234 -14.00 -8.55 3.90
N TYR A 235 -12.71 -8.45 4.22
CA TYR A 235 -12.21 -8.45 5.59
C TYR A 235 -12.82 -7.29 6.41
N ALA A 236 -12.80 -6.07 5.88
CA ALA A 236 -13.37 -4.88 6.51
C ALA A 236 -14.86 -5.06 6.85
N LYS A 237 -15.64 -5.67 5.95
CA LYS A 237 -17.05 -6.02 6.19
C LYS A 237 -17.24 -7.05 7.31
N ARG A 238 -16.33 -8.02 7.45
CA ARG A 238 -16.40 -9.05 8.52
C ARG A 238 -16.12 -8.48 9.90
N HIS A 239 -15.33 -7.40 9.96
CA HIS A 239 -14.87 -6.76 11.19
C HIS A 239 -15.49 -5.37 11.43
N ASP A 240 -16.54 -5.02 10.69
CA ASP A 240 -17.27 -3.75 10.80
C ASP A 240 -16.36 -2.50 10.77
N LEU A 241 -15.28 -2.53 9.98
CA LEU A 241 -14.33 -1.42 9.91
C LEU A 241 -14.94 -0.21 9.20
N ALA A 242 -14.72 0.97 9.77
CA ALA A 242 -15.05 2.23 9.11
C ALA A 242 -13.98 2.57 8.07
N ILE A 243 -14.34 3.20 6.96
CA ILE A 243 -13.40 3.62 5.91
C ILE A 243 -13.58 5.10 5.56
N ASP A 244 -12.47 5.83 5.53
CA ASP A 244 -12.40 7.23 5.13
C ASP A 244 -11.48 7.40 3.92
N GLN A 245 -11.91 8.21 2.94
CA GLN A 245 -11.03 8.66 1.87
C GLN A 245 -10.16 9.81 2.37
N VAL A 246 -8.83 9.62 2.31
CA VAL A 246 -7.83 10.57 2.80
C VAL A 246 -7.47 11.59 1.71
N CYS A 247 -7.28 11.12 0.48
CA CYS A 247 -6.88 11.96 -0.64
C CYS A 247 -7.26 11.34 -1.98
N TYR A 248 -7.47 12.19 -2.98
CA TYR A 248 -7.54 11.80 -4.39
C TYR A 248 -6.89 12.88 -5.25
N LEU A 249 -6.05 12.46 -6.20
CA LEU A 249 -5.44 13.26 -7.26
C LEU A 249 -5.25 12.36 -8.49
N ASN A 250 -4.92 12.91 -9.65
CA ASN A 250 -4.39 12.13 -10.76
C ASN A 250 -3.06 12.71 -11.26
N SER A 251 -2.38 12.00 -12.16
CA SER A 251 -1.08 12.42 -12.69
C SER A 251 -1.10 13.79 -13.39
N GLY A 252 -2.26 14.21 -13.92
CA GLY A 252 -2.45 15.54 -14.52
C GLY A 252 -2.61 16.68 -13.50
N ASP A 253 -2.78 16.36 -12.22
CA ASP A 253 -2.76 17.32 -11.10
C ASP A 253 -1.36 17.46 -10.48
N SER A 254 -0.41 16.63 -10.90
CA SER A 254 0.99 16.63 -10.44
C SER A 254 1.97 17.00 -11.55
N ALA A 255 2.73 16.03 -12.06
CA ALA A 255 3.82 16.26 -13.02
C ALA A 255 3.49 15.82 -14.46
N GLY A 256 2.32 15.22 -14.70
CA GLY A 256 1.91 14.66 -15.99
C GLY A 256 1.06 15.60 -16.84
N ASP A 257 0.91 15.25 -18.13
CA ASP A 257 -0.08 15.89 -19.00
C ASP A 257 -1.51 15.40 -18.71
N LYS A 258 -2.51 16.13 -19.20
CA LYS A 258 -3.94 15.81 -18.98
C LYS A 258 -4.56 14.93 -20.07
N SER A 259 -3.76 14.44 -21.02
CA SER A 259 -4.25 13.66 -22.15
C SER A 259 -4.42 12.18 -21.82
N LYS A 260 -3.55 11.63 -20.97
CA LYS A 260 -3.56 10.25 -20.50
C LYS A 260 -3.10 10.19 -19.05
N VAL A 261 -4.05 10.23 -18.12
CA VAL A 261 -3.73 10.29 -16.70
C VAL A 261 -3.87 8.94 -16.01
N VAL A 262 -3.23 8.83 -14.85
CA VAL A 262 -3.44 7.73 -13.89
C VAL A 262 -4.02 8.31 -12.61
N GLY A 263 -5.08 7.69 -12.08
CA GLY A 263 -5.74 8.10 -10.84
C GLY A 263 -5.05 7.57 -9.59
N TYR A 264 -4.99 8.39 -8.54
CA TYR A 264 -4.37 8.06 -7.26
C TYR A 264 -5.31 8.42 -6.12
N ALA A 265 -5.66 7.45 -5.29
CA ALA A 265 -6.41 7.71 -4.07
C ALA A 265 -5.76 7.02 -2.88
N SER A 266 -5.98 7.58 -1.71
CA SER A 266 -5.63 6.92 -0.46
C SER A 266 -6.80 6.91 0.51
N PHE A 267 -6.86 5.84 1.31
CA PHE A 267 -7.92 5.58 2.27
C PHE A 267 -7.33 5.06 3.59
N ALA A 268 -8.05 5.27 4.68
CA ALA A 268 -7.77 4.68 5.97
C ALA A 268 -8.98 3.92 6.49
N LEU A 269 -8.73 2.76 7.07
CA LEU A 269 -9.74 1.92 7.70
C LEU A 269 -9.46 1.81 9.19
N TYR A 270 -10.49 1.91 10.03
CA TYR A 270 -10.40 1.97 11.49
C TYR A 270 -11.21 0.85 12.15
#